data_AF-A0A819K8T4-F1
#
_entry.id   AF-A0A819K8T4-F1
#
_cell.length_a   1.000
_cell.length_b   1.000
_cell.length_c   1.000
_cell.angle_alpha   90.00
_cell.angle_beta   90.00
_cell.angle_gamma   90.00
#
_symmetry.space_group_name_H-M   'P 1'
#
loop_
_entity.id
_entity.type
_entity.pdbx_description
1 polymer ?
#
loop_
_entity_poly.entity_id
_entity_poly.type
_entity_poly.pdbx_seq_one_letter_code
_entity_poly.pdbx_strand_id
1 'polypeptide(L)'
;MSQSPDEIYQELFEHVQRSRIFPDSKTFCDIIPRKFQPNEILENYRKEKIKPTFNLSTFIFDHFIVPNTIDVLNENHTIEEYCHHLWSLLTRMIIKENFSTLIEVPYPFIVPGGRFREFYYWDTYFTMLGLIRSNKIQLVNNMLENFAYLIQTFGYIPNGNRYYYIGRSQQPYFSLMTELLGKTEKYKNELEIEYQFWMKKRSIKLDDGTILNRYYDDLNSRPRSEAFIEDIEIGHKINNTNIYIHLRAAAESGWDFSSRWMEDENDLSTIITANILPVDLNCLLYHLELSLGKTIEAEHRRQAIQKYMWSNEFQFFMDYDFIKKKQTNCLTLAGLFPLWLKISTSDQAKQVAYQIESLFLYDGGLITTTSKNSRQQWDYPNGWAPLQYIAYCALLQTPGYEKLACTIRQRWMSLNERVFKETGKMMEKYDVVNINKPAGGGEYEIQDGFGWTNGVYLEMLYQKTES
;
A
#
# COMPACT_ATOMS: atom_id res chain seq x y z
N MET A 1 -16.79 -9.81 -14.93
CA MET A 1 -15.90 -9.22 -15.96
C MET A 1 -14.52 -9.82 -15.80
N SER A 2 -13.65 -9.74 -16.81
CA SER A 2 -12.24 -10.15 -16.71
C SER A 2 -11.29 -9.07 -17.23
N GLN A 3 -11.76 -7.83 -17.36
CA GLN A 3 -11.09 -6.71 -18.03
C GLN A 3 -11.24 -5.44 -17.20
N SER A 4 -10.32 -4.49 -17.38
CA SER A 4 -10.35 -3.20 -16.69
C SER A 4 -11.34 -2.23 -17.34
N PRO A 5 -11.87 -1.23 -16.60
CA PRO A 5 -12.85 -0.26 -17.13
C PRO A 5 -12.41 0.50 -18.38
N ASP A 6 -11.13 0.82 -18.49
CA ASP A 6 -10.55 1.49 -19.66
C ASP A 6 -10.64 0.62 -20.92
N GLU A 7 -10.51 -0.71 -20.79
CA GLU A 7 -10.66 -1.65 -21.91
C GLU A 7 -12.12 -1.83 -22.31
N ILE A 8 -13.00 -1.87 -21.31
CA ILE A 8 -14.42 -2.15 -21.48
C ILE A 8 -15.14 -0.94 -22.10
N TYR A 9 -14.90 0.26 -21.56
CA TYR A 9 -15.60 1.48 -21.96
C TYR A 9 -14.80 2.33 -22.95
N GLN A 10 -13.52 2.05 -23.21
CA GLN A 10 -12.74 2.64 -24.31
C GLN A 10 -12.85 4.17 -24.37
N GLU A 11 -13.31 4.73 -25.49
CA GLU A 11 -13.41 6.18 -25.65
C GLU A 11 -14.45 6.84 -24.71
N LEU A 12 -15.40 6.08 -24.14
CA LEU A 12 -16.30 6.58 -23.12
C LEU A 12 -15.52 6.78 -21.82
N PHE A 13 -14.66 5.83 -21.46
CA PHE A 13 -13.80 5.93 -20.28
C PHE A 13 -12.92 7.17 -20.36
N GLU A 14 -12.21 7.34 -21.48
CA GLU A 14 -11.33 8.49 -21.68
C GLU A 14 -12.11 9.81 -21.66
N HIS A 15 -13.28 9.89 -22.30
CA HIS A 15 -14.09 11.11 -22.28
C HIS A 15 -14.57 11.46 -20.88
N VAL A 16 -14.96 10.47 -20.07
CA VAL A 16 -15.37 10.71 -18.68
C VAL A 16 -14.21 11.22 -17.83
N GLN A 17 -13.05 10.56 -17.90
CA GLN A 17 -11.87 10.93 -17.12
C GLN A 17 -11.39 12.34 -17.50
N ARG A 18 -11.30 12.66 -18.80
CA ARG A 18 -10.90 14.00 -19.27
C ARG A 18 -11.91 15.09 -18.94
N SER A 19 -13.20 14.75 -18.90
CA SER A 19 -14.26 15.72 -18.56
C SER A 19 -14.35 16.01 -17.06
N ARG A 20 -13.62 15.25 -16.21
CA ARG A 20 -13.62 15.38 -14.75
C ARG A 20 -15.04 15.48 -14.17
N ILE A 21 -15.95 14.62 -14.66
CA ILE A 21 -17.34 14.55 -14.17
C ILE A 21 -17.38 14.23 -12.68
N PHE A 22 -16.43 13.42 -12.23
CA PHE A 22 -16.22 13.10 -10.84
C PHE A 22 -14.94 13.78 -10.33
N PRO A 23 -14.91 14.21 -9.06
CA PRO A 23 -13.70 14.82 -8.48
C PRO A 23 -12.56 13.82 -8.28
N ASP A 24 -12.86 12.52 -8.19
CA ASP A 24 -11.90 11.42 -8.06
C ASP A 24 -12.01 10.47 -9.27
N SER A 25 -10.90 10.28 -9.99
CA SER A 25 -10.75 9.38 -11.15
C SER A 25 -11.15 7.93 -10.87
N LYS A 26 -11.01 7.47 -9.62
CA LYS A 26 -11.43 6.13 -9.19
C LYS A 26 -12.95 5.95 -9.20
N THR A 27 -13.73 7.04 -9.11
CA THR A 27 -15.19 6.96 -9.05
C THR A 27 -15.75 6.22 -10.27
N PHE A 28 -15.29 6.56 -11.47
CA PHE A 28 -15.75 5.90 -12.71
C PHE A 28 -15.27 4.45 -12.84
N CYS A 29 -14.16 4.10 -12.19
CA CYS A 29 -13.65 2.72 -12.17
C CYS A 29 -14.50 1.78 -11.31
N ASP A 30 -15.27 2.33 -10.37
CA ASP A 30 -16.05 1.59 -9.39
C ASP A 30 -17.56 1.60 -9.67
N ILE A 31 -17.99 2.23 -10.77
CA ILE A 31 -19.39 2.27 -11.14
C ILE A 31 -19.91 0.90 -11.58
N ILE A 32 -21.22 0.74 -11.48
CA ILE A 32 -21.91 -0.47 -11.92
C ILE A 32 -22.94 -0.10 -12.99
N PRO A 33 -22.97 -0.77 -14.15
CA PRO A 33 -24.05 -0.63 -15.12
C PRO A 33 -25.44 -0.86 -14.52
N ARG A 34 -26.40 0.02 -14.80
CA ARG A 34 -27.78 -0.11 -14.31
C ARG A 34 -28.58 -1.19 -15.02
N LYS A 35 -28.65 -1.08 -16.35
CA LYS A 35 -29.59 -1.86 -17.19
C LYS A 35 -28.91 -2.57 -18.34
N PHE A 36 -28.01 -1.87 -19.03
CA PHE A 36 -27.38 -2.34 -20.26
C PHE A 36 -26.04 -3.03 -19.99
N GLN A 37 -25.68 -3.94 -20.87
CA GLN A 37 -24.36 -4.55 -20.91
C GLN A 37 -23.31 -3.48 -21.24
N PRO A 38 -22.05 -3.61 -20.78
CA PRO A 38 -21.03 -2.61 -21.06
C PRO A 38 -20.84 -2.27 -22.55
N ASN A 39 -20.86 -3.27 -23.43
CA ASN A 39 -20.76 -3.07 -24.88
C ASN A 39 -21.95 -2.29 -25.45
N GLU A 40 -23.16 -2.55 -24.96
CA GLU A 40 -24.37 -1.82 -25.36
C GLU A 40 -24.31 -0.35 -24.92
N ILE A 41 -23.79 -0.08 -23.71
CA ILE A 41 -23.58 1.29 -23.22
C ILE A 41 -22.58 2.02 -24.13
N LEU A 42 -21.48 1.37 -24.50
CA LEU A 42 -20.47 1.96 -25.38
C LEU A 42 -21.05 2.25 -26.79
N GLU A 43 -21.86 1.35 -27.34
CA GLU A 43 -22.56 1.58 -28.60
C GLU A 43 -23.58 2.72 -28.53
N ASN A 44 -24.35 2.79 -27.44
CA ASN A 44 -25.29 3.89 -27.21
C ASN A 44 -24.56 5.23 -27.10
N TYR A 45 -23.45 5.27 -26.35
CA TYR A 45 -22.59 6.43 -26.28
C TYR A 45 -22.10 6.87 -27.67
N ARG A 46 -21.61 5.94 -28.49
CA ARG A 46 -21.15 6.23 -29.88
C ARG A 46 -22.25 6.85 -30.74
N LYS A 47 -23.51 6.41 -30.58
CA LYS A 47 -24.68 6.93 -31.30
C LYS A 47 -25.15 8.28 -30.75
N GLU A 48 -25.06 8.49 -29.44
CA GLU A 48 -25.58 9.69 -28.79
C GLU A 48 -24.58 10.85 -28.82
N LYS A 49 -23.27 10.59 -28.71
CA LYS A 49 -22.23 11.63 -28.63
C LYS A 49 -22.16 12.58 -29.83
N ILE A 50 -22.68 12.17 -30.98
CA ILE A 50 -22.73 12.98 -32.21
C ILE A 50 -23.93 13.92 -32.26
N LYS A 51 -24.89 13.78 -31.34
CA LYS A 51 -26.09 14.63 -31.30
C LYS A 51 -25.74 15.97 -30.63
N PRO A 52 -26.20 17.12 -31.17
CA PRO A 52 -25.94 18.43 -30.57
C PRO A 52 -26.46 18.59 -29.13
N THR A 53 -27.43 17.76 -28.73
CA THR A 53 -28.05 17.78 -27.39
C THR A 53 -27.37 16.84 -26.40
N PHE A 54 -26.28 16.16 -26.78
CA PHE A 54 -25.63 15.19 -25.92
C PHE A 54 -25.02 15.86 -24.68
N ASN A 55 -25.30 15.29 -23.51
CA ASN A 55 -24.67 15.67 -22.26
C ASN A 55 -24.07 14.41 -21.61
N LEU A 56 -22.74 14.39 -21.47
CA LEU A 56 -22.03 13.24 -20.92
C LEU A 56 -22.45 12.95 -19.47
N SER A 57 -22.63 13.97 -18.64
CA SER A 57 -23.05 13.79 -17.25
C SER A 57 -24.40 13.09 -17.16
N THR A 58 -25.41 13.58 -17.88
CA THR A 58 -26.73 12.94 -17.95
C THR A 58 -26.61 11.50 -18.44
N PHE A 59 -25.86 11.26 -19.51
CA PHE A 59 -25.62 9.92 -20.03
C PHE A 59 -25.03 8.97 -18.98
N ILE A 60 -24.05 9.43 -18.20
CA ILE A 60 -23.45 8.62 -17.13
C ILE A 60 -24.46 8.30 -16.03
N PHE A 61 -25.19 9.29 -15.50
CA PHE A 61 -26.14 9.05 -14.40
C PHE A 61 -27.33 8.16 -14.82
N ASP A 62 -27.73 8.20 -16.09
CA ASP A 62 -28.78 7.36 -16.66
C ASP A 62 -28.34 5.90 -16.84
N HIS A 63 -27.06 5.65 -17.12
CA HIS A 63 -26.53 4.32 -17.44
C HIS A 63 -25.85 3.62 -16.26
N PHE A 64 -25.37 4.37 -15.27
CA PHE A 64 -24.52 3.83 -14.20
C PHE A 64 -25.03 4.16 -12.78
N ILE A 65 -24.75 3.23 -11.87
CA ILE A 65 -24.85 3.42 -10.43
C ILE A 65 -23.49 3.94 -9.96
N VAL A 66 -23.49 5.15 -9.41
CA VAL A 66 -22.30 5.75 -8.80
C VAL A 66 -22.16 5.18 -7.39
N PRO A 67 -20.95 4.76 -7.00
CA PRO A 67 -20.74 4.16 -5.69
C PRO A 67 -20.87 5.21 -4.58
N ASN A 68 -21.64 4.90 -3.54
CA ASN A 68 -21.81 5.78 -2.39
C ASN A 68 -20.61 5.65 -1.44
N THR A 69 -20.23 6.76 -0.79
CA THR A 69 -19.41 6.76 0.41
C THR A 69 -20.32 6.51 1.61
N ILE A 70 -20.00 5.53 2.46
CA ILE A 70 -20.76 5.27 3.69
C ILE A 70 -20.08 6.01 4.84
N ASP A 71 -20.92 6.65 5.65
CA ASP A 71 -20.57 7.60 6.70
C ASP A 71 -19.93 7.00 7.96
N VAL A 72 -19.28 7.91 8.67
CA VAL A 72 -18.51 7.80 9.91
C VAL A 72 -19.43 7.57 11.12
N LEU A 73 -18.91 6.87 12.15
CA LEU A 73 -19.54 6.81 13.47
C LEU A 73 -19.68 8.23 14.07
N ASN A 74 -20.89 8.61 14.48
CA ASN A 74 -21.22 9.91 15.10
C ASN A 74 -21.43 9.80 16.63
N GLU A 75 -20.82 8.82 17.28
CA GLU A 75 -21.06 8.50 18.69
C GLU A 75 -19.87 8.87 19.58
N ASN A 76 -20.16 9.22 20.85
CA ASN A 76 -19.17 9.54 21.89
C ASN A 76 -18.44 8.28 22.37
N HIS A 77 -17.57 7.72 21.53
CA HIS A 77 -16.71 6.59 21.88
C HIS A 77 -15.34 7.08 22.38
N THR A 78 -14.74 6.32 23.30
CA THR A 78 -13.28 6.34 23.42
C THR A 78 -12.63 5.85 22.12
N ILE A 79 -11.37 6.22 21.87
CA ILE A 79 -10.63 5.76 20.68
C ILE A 79 -10.54 4.23 20.59
N GLU A 80 -10.43 3.54 21.72
CA GLU A 80 -10.42 2.08 21.80
C GLU A 80 -11.77 1.49 21.39
N GLU A 81 -12.87 1.97 22.00
CA GLU A 81 -14.23 1.56 21.63
C GLU A 81 -14.51 1.84 20.15
N TYR A 82 -14.12 3.01 19.65
CA TYR A 82 -14.26 3.38 18.25
C TYR A 82 -13.58 2.35 17.34
N CYS A 83 -12.33 1.99 17.62
CA CYS A 83 -11.59 1.01 16.82
C CYS A 83 -12.29 -0.36 16.81
N HIS A 84 -12.78 -0.84 17.96
CA HIS A 84 -13.50 -2.12 18.05
C HIS A 84 -14.83 -2.11 17.28
N HIS A 85 -15.59 -1.02 17.33
CA HIS A 85 -16.88 -0.89 16.64
C HIS A 85 -16.69 -0.77 15.13
N LEU A 86 -15.66 -0.04 14.69
CA LEU A 86 -15.44 0.25 13.28
C LEU A 86 -15.18 -1.01 12.43
N TRP A 87 -14.71 -2.11 13.02
CA TRP A 87 -14.55 -3.37 12.29
C TRP A 87 -15.84 -3.86 11.64
N SER A 88 -16.98 -3.68 12.31
CA SER A 88 -18.27 -4.05 11.72
C SER A 88 -18.60 -3.18 10.50
N LEU A 89 -18.31 -1.89 10.57
CA LEU A 89 -18.55 -0.91 9.52
C LEU A 89 -17.57 -1.00 8.35
N LEU A 90 -16.35 -1.49 8.58
CA LEU A 90 -15.37 -1.75 7.54
C LEU A 90 -15.50 -3.16 6.95
N THR A 91 -16.30 -4.05 7.55
CA THR A 91 -16.54 -5.37 6.99
C THR A 91 -17.37 -5.25 5.72
N ARG A 92 -16.93 -5.92 4.67
CA ARG A 92 -17.66 -6.09 3.42
C ARG A 92 -17.86 -7.57 3.15
N MET A 93 -19.00 -7.88 2.55
CA MET A 93 -19.28 -9.17 1.93
C MET A 93 -19.70 -8.88 0.51
N ILE A 94 -19.10 -9.57 -0.46
CA ILE A 94 -19.42 -9.35 -1.87
C ILE A 94 -20.78 -9.93 -2.15
N ILE A 95 -21.73 -9.06 -2.49
CA ILE A 95 -22.96 -9.44 -3.14
C ILE A 95 -22.65 -9.42 -4.63
N LYS A 96 -22.94 -10.52 -5.33
CA LYS A 96 -22.65 -10.64 -6.76
C LYS A 96 -23.39 -9.55 -7.54
N GLU A 97 -22.62 -8.63 -8.10
CA GLU A 97 -23.11 -7.57 -8.97
C GLU A 97 -22.61 -7.81 -10.39
N ASN A 98 -23.54 -7.80 -11.35
CA ASN A 98 -23.18 -7.91 -12.75
C ASN A 98 -22.29 -6.73 -13.13
N PHE A 99 -21.21 -7.00 -13.85
CA PHE A 99 -20.36 -5.96 -14.43
C PHE A 99 -19.63 -5.08 -13.40
N SER A 100 -19.52 -5.54 -12.16
CA SER A 100 -18.64 -4.90 -11.18
C SER A 100 -17.17 -5.15 -11.54
N THR A 101 -16.33 -4.16 -11.27
CA THR A 101 -14.88 -4.32 -11.30
C THR A 101 -14.35 -5.07 -10.09
N LEU A 102 -15.16 -5.27 -9.04
CA LEU A 102 -14.78 -6.01 -7.84
C LEU A 102 -14.62 -7.49 -8.19
N ILE A 103 -13.46 -8.05 -7.81
CA ILE A 103 -13.16 -9.47 -7.94
C ILE A 103 -13.81 -10.19 -6.76
N GLU A 104 -14.64 -11.19 -7.09
CA GLU A 104 -15.34 -12.02 -6.11
C GLU A 104 -14.33 -12.78 -5.23
N VAL A 105 -14.62 -12.88 -3.92
CA VAL A 105 -13.89 -13.68 -2.95
C VAL A 105 -14.90 -14.42 -2.05
N PRO A 106 -14.55 -15.60 -1.53
CA PRO A 106 -15.52 -16.49 -0.89
C PRO A 106 -16.03 -16.02 0.48
N TYR A 107 -15.29 -15.19 1.21
CA TYR A 107 -15.60 -14.82 2.59
C TYR A 107 -15.60 -13.30 2.84
N PRO A 108 -16.22 -12.84 3.95
CA PRO A 108 -16.14 -11.43 4.36
C PRO A 108 -14.70 -10.96 4.61
N PHE A 109 -14.44 -9.67 4.36
CA PHE A 109 -13.14 -9.02 4.55
C PHE A 109 -13.29 -7.59 5.07
N ILE A 110 -12.19 -7.01 5.55
CA ILE A 110 -12.12 -5.59 5.94
C ILE A 110 -11.61 -4.75 4.77
N VAL A 111 -12.20 -3.58 4.56
CA VAL A 111 -11.65 -2.52 3.70
C VAL A 111 -10.97 -1.44 4.54
N PRO A 112 -10.00 -0.67 4.00
CA PRO A 112 -9.33 0.37 4.77
C PRO A 112 -10.26 1.48 5.27
N GLY A 113 -11.15 2.01 4.42
CA GLY A 113 -12.05 3.13 4.73
C GLY A 113 -12.12 4.16 3.61
N GLY A 114 -13.16 5.01 3.63
CA GLY A 114 -13.36 6.09 2.63
C GLY A 114 -13.50 5.59 1.19
N ARG A 115 -12.66 6.10 0.27
CA ARG A 115 -12.63 5.73 -1.15
C ARG A 115 -12.17 4.29 -1.41
N PHE A 116 -11.48 3.69 -0.45
CA PHE A 116 -10.97 2.32 -0.52
C PHE A 116 -12.08 1.34 -0.16
N ARG A 117 -12.76 0.84 -1.20
CA ARG A 117 -13.97 -0.01 -1.13
C ARG A 117 -13.71 -1.48 -1.44
N GLU A 118 -12.44 -1.82 -1.54
CA GLU A 118 -11.87 -3.14 -1.79
C GLU A 118 -10.85 -3.40 -0.68
N PHE A 119 -10.51 -4.67 -0.38
CA PHE A 119 -9.36 -4.89 0.51
C PHE A 119 -8.08 -4.55 -0.26
N TYR A 120 -7.06 -4.12 0.48
CA TYR A 120 -5.70 -3.90 -0.01
C TYR A 120 -4.77 -4.91 0.66
N TYR A 121 -3.81 -5.42 -0.09
CA TYR A 121 -3.02 -6.56 0.32
C TYR A 121 -2.22 -6.29 1.61
N TRP A 122 -1.25 -5.37 1.59
CA TRP A 122 -0.39 -5.16 2.77
C TRP A 122 -1.12 -4.47 3.95
N ASP A 123 -2.10 -3.60 3.69
CA ASP A 123 -2.96 -2.95 4.70
C ASP A 123 -3.63 -3.98 5.60
N THR A 124 -3.98 -5.12 5.01
CA THR A 124 -4.67 -6.20 5.71
C THR A 124 -3.81 -6.79 6.82
N TYR A 125 -2.49 -6.84 6.69
CA TYR A 125 -1.62 -7.38 7.75
C TYR A 125 -1.73 -6.53 9.01
N PHE A 126 -1.61 -5.21 8.88
CA PHE A 126 -1.70 -4.29 10.00
C PHE A 126 -3.11 -4.24 10.59
N THR A 127 -4.12 -4.36 9.73
CA THR A 127 -5.53 -4.51 10.15
C THR A 127 -5.75 -5.80 10.97
N MET A 128 -5.15 -6.92 10.56
CA MET A 128 -5.25 -8.20 11.26
C MET A 128 -4.72 -8.13 12.69
N LEU A 129 -3.68 -7.33 12.95
CA LEU A 129 -3.16 -7.12 14.31
C LEU A 129 -4.28 -6.62 15.25
N GLY A 130 -5.00 -5.57 14.86
CA GLY A 130 -6.11 -5.05 15.65
C GLY A 130 -7.30 -6.01 15.72
N LEU A 131 -7.63 -6.71 14.63
CA LEU A 131 -8.71 -7.72 14.65
C LEU A 131 -8.42 -8.84 15.65
N ILE A 132 -7.16 -9.27 15.78
CA ILE A 132 -6.74 -10.26 16.78
C ILE A 132 -6.98 -9.70 18.19
N ARG A 133 -6.60 -8.44 18.43
CA ARG A 133 -6.86 -7.75 19.70
C ARG A 133 -8.35 -7.56 20.01
N SER A 134 -9.17 -7.44 18.98
CA SER A 134 -10.64 -7.40 19.07
C SER A 134 -11.30 -8.78 19.12
N ASN A 135 -10.53 -9.86 19.26
CA ASN A 135 -11.01 -11.25 19.29
C ASN A 135 -11.84 -11.63 18.03
N LYS A 136 -11.55 -11.02 16.87
CA LYS A 136 -12.21 -11.27 15.58
C LYS A 136 -11.47 -12.34 14.77
N ILE A 137 -11.00 -13.41 15.42
CA ILE A 137 -10.15 -14.45 14.81
C ILE A 137 -10.80 -15.11 13.59
N GLN A 138 -12.13 -15.31 13.60
CA GLN A 138 -12.82 -15.87 12.43
C GLN A 138 -12.73 -14.95 11.21
N LEU A 139 -12.78 -13.63 11.40
CA LEU A 139 -12.64 -12.68 10.28
C LEU A 139 -11.21 -12.69 9.72
N VAL A 140 -10.20 -12.81 10.58
CA VAL A 140 -8.80 -12.99 10.15
C VAL A 140 -8.66 -14.27 9.33
N ASN A 141 -9.26 -15.38 9.78
CA ASN A 141 -9.27 -16.63 9.02
C ASN A 141 -9.94 -16.47 7.65
N ASN A 142 -11.10 -15.81 7.59
CA ASN A 142 -11.80 -15.53 6.33
C ASN A 142 -10.92 -14.76 5.35
N MET A 143 -10.18 -13.74 5.83
CA MET A 143 -9.27 -12.98 4.97
C MET A 143 -8.07 -13.81 4.47
N LEU A 144 -7.51 -14.70 5.31
CA LEU A 144 -6.49 -15.65 4.85
C LEU A 144 -7.01 -16.60 3.76
N GLU A 145 -8.25 -17.08 3.89
CA GLU A 145 -8.88 -17.89 2.85
C GLU A 145 -9.15 -17.10 1.55
N ASN A 146 -9.53 -15.83 1.66
CA ASN A 146 -9.70 -14.96 0.49
C ASN A 146 -8.37 -14.75 -0.24
N PHE A 147 -7.27 -14.52 0.48
CA PHE A 147 -5.95 -14.41 -0.13
C PHE A 147 -5.49 -15.72 -0.76
N ALA A 148 -5.69 -16.85 -0.09
CA ALA A 148 -5.41 -18.17 -0.65
C ALA A 148 -6.19 -18.40 -1.96
N TYR A 149 -7.49 -18.07 -1.97
CA TYR A 149 -8.33 -18.13 -3.17
C TYR A 149 -7.76 -17.29 -4.33
N LEU A 150 -7.32 -16.06 -4.04
CA LEU A 150 -6.76 -15.18 -5.07
C LEU A 150 -5.41 -15.67 -5.60
N ILE A 151 -4.55 -16.18 -4.73
CA ILE A 151 -3.30 -16.83 -5.14
C ILE A 151 -3.59 -18.02 -6.06
N GLN A 152 -4.55 -18.87 -5.71
CA GLN A 152 -4.94 -20.00 -6.56
C GLN A 152 -5.55 -19.56 -7.90
N THR A 153 -6.24 -18.40 -7.92
CA THR A 153 -6.93 -17.88 -9.10
C THR A 153 -5.98 -17.14 -10.05
N PHE A 154 -5.10 -16.30 -9.53
CA PHE A 154 -4.25 -15.38 -10.30
C PHE A 154 -2.76 -15.73 -10.26
N GLY A 155 -2.34 -16.58 -9.33
CA GLY A 155 -0.93 -16.89 -9.05
C GLY A 155 -0.24 -15.90 -8.09
N TYR A 156 -0.97 -14.90 -7.59
CA TYR A 156 -0.51 -13.86 -6.67
C TYR A 156 -1.71 -13.14 -6.05
N ILE A 157 -1.47 -12.26 -5.08
CA ILE A 157 -2.50 -11.37 -4.52
C ILE A 157 -2.43 -10.03 -5.24
N PRO A 158 -3.47 -9.59 -5.98
CA PRO A 158 -3.50 -8.26 -6.60
C PRO A 158 -3.45 -7.14 -5.55
N ASN A 159 -3.04 -5.93 -5.95
CA ASN A 159 -2.97 -4.75 -5.06
C ASN A 159 -4.22 -4.60 -4.17
N GLY A 160 -5.39 -4.68 -4.80
CA GLY A 160 -6.67 -4.94 -4.16
C GLY A 160 -7.57 -5.76 -5.07
N ASN A 161 -8.73 -6.22 -4.60
CA ASN A 161 -9.61 -7.09 -5.40
C ASN A 161 -10.44 -6.34 -6.45
N ARG A 162 -9.78 -5.63 -7.37
CA ARG A 162 -10.41 -4.97 -8.52
C ARG A 162 -9.71 -5.36 -9.83
N TYR A 163 -10.45 -5.49 -10.92
CA TYR A 163 -9.89 -5.89 -12.22
C TYR A 163 -8.87 -4.89 -12.79
N TYR A 164 -8.91 -3.62 -12.40
CA TYR A 164 -7.88 -2.64 -12.79
C TYR A 164 -6.56 -2.77 -11.99
N TYR A 165 -6.52 -3.65 -10.98
CA TYR A 165 -5.33 -3.97 -10.19
C TYR A 165 -4.61 -5.26 -10.61
N ILE A 166 -5.15 -6.06 -11.55
CA ILE A 166 -4.55 -7.34 -11.98
C ILE A 166 -3.21 -7.21 -12.74
N GLY A 167 -2.72 -5.99 -12.95
CA GLY A 167 -1.37 -5.79 -13.48
C GLY A 167 -0.28 -5.97 -12.41
N ARG A 168 -0.64 -5.86 -11.13
CA ARG A 168 0.31 -5.72 -10.04
C ARG A 168 -0.18 -6.33 -8.73
N SER A 169 0.77 -6.68 -7.88
CA SER A 169 0.53 -7.10 -6.51
C SER A 169 0.57 -5.90 -5.54
N GLN A 170 0.99 -6.14 -4.31
CA GLN A 170 1.48 -5.14 -3.37
C GLN A 170 2.67 -5.75 -2.58
N GLN A 171 3.14 -5.11 -1.51
CA GLN A 171 4.17 -5.71 -0.65
C GLN A 171 3.74 -7.12 -0.15
N PRO A 172 4.58 -8.17 -0.25
CA PRO A 172 4.15 -9.55 0.01
C PRO A 172 4.11 -9.91 1.50
N TYR A 173 3.01 -9.56 2.15
CA TYR A 173 2.79 -9.80 3.58
C TYR A 173 2.11 -11.13 3.92
N PHE A 174 1.69 -11.95 2.95
CA PHE A 174 0.92 -13.16 3.22
C PHE A 174 1.67 -14.15 4.12
N SER A 175 2.99 -14.33 3.96
CA SER A 175 3.77 -15.15 4.90
C SER A 175 3.65 -14.65 6.34
N LEU A 176 3.76 -13.34 6.55
CA LEU A 176 3.65 -12.72 7.88
C LEU A 176 2.23 -12.87 8.43
N MET A 177 1.20 -12.70 7.60
CA MET A 177 -0.20 -12.89 8.00
C MET A 177 -0.47 -14.34 8.44
N THR A 178 0.07 -15.33 7.72
CA THR A 178 -0.10 -16.74 8.09
C THR A 178 0.62 -17.07 9.39
N GLU A 179 1.77 -16.44 9.67
CA GLU A 179 2.51 -16.62 10.90
C GLU A 179 1.76 -16.07 12.12
N LEU A 180 1.03 -14.95 12.00
CA LEU A 180 0.26 -14.36 13.11
C LEU A 180 -0.67 -15.37 13.82
N LEU A 181 -1.20 -16.35 13.08
CA LEU A 181 -2.09 -17.39 13.60
C LEU A 181 -1.45 -18.79 13.60
N GLY A 182 -0.15 -18.91 13.35
CA GLY A 182 0.56 -20.19 13.28
C GLY A 182 0.06 -21.10 12.14
N LYS A 183 -0.30 -20.51 11.00
CA LYS A 183 -0.91 -21.21 9.85
C LYS A 183 -0.01 -21.34 8.63
N THR A 184 1.27 -21.01 8.74
CA THR A 184 2.23 -21.09 7.62
C THR A 184 2.21 -22.44 6.92
N GLU A 185 2.21 -23.56 7.65
CA GLU A 185 2.18 -24.90 7.05
C GLU A 185 0.87 -25.19 6.30
N LYS A 186 -0.26 -24.66 6.78
CA LYS A 186 -1.57 -24.82 6.11
C LYS A 186 -1.57 -24.18 4.72
N TYR A 187 -0.94 -23.01 4.59
CA TYR A 187 -0.94 -22.21 3.35
C TYR A 187 0.38 -22.31 2.57
N LYS A 188 1.19 -23.35 2.84
CA LYS A 188 2.52 -23.51 2.23
C LYS A 188 2.46 -23.59 0.71
N ASN A 189 1.42 -24.21 0.15
CA ASN A 189 1.21 -24.29 -1.28
C ASN A 189 0.99 -22.90 -1.90
N GLU A 190 0.12 -22.09 -1.28
CA GLU A 190 -0.17 -20.72 -1.72
C GLU A 190 1.06 -19.82 -1.57
N LEU A 191 1.81 -19.95 -0.48
CA LEU A 191 3.07 -19.24 -0.28
C LEU A 191 4.10 -19.58 -1.37
N GLU A 192 4.19 -20.85 -1.79
CA GLU A 192 5.08 -21.25 -2.89
C GLU A 192 4.59 -20.65 -4.22
N ILE A 193 3.30 -20.65 -4.50
CA ILE A 193 2.74 -20.03 -5.72
C ILE A 193 3.08 -18.54 -5.77
N GLU A 194 2.87 -17.80 -4.68
CA GLU A 194 3.21 -16.38 -4.59
C GLU A 194 4.72 -16.15 -4.75
N TYR A 195 5.55 -16.97 -4.09
CA TYR A 195 7.00 -16.91 -4.27
C TYR A 195 7.40 -17.05 -5.75
N GLN A 196 6.80 -18.01 -6.46
CA GLN A 196 7.06 -18.20 -7.88
C GLN A 196 6.63 -17.00 -8.73
N PHE A 197 5.55 -16.29 -8.36
CA PHE A 197 5.21 -15.03 -9.00
C PHE A 197 6.35 -14.01 -8.86
N TRP A 198 6.80 -13.74 -7.63
CA TRP A 198 7.88 -12.77 -7.40
C TRP A 198 9.16 -13.16 -8.13
N MET A 199 9.54 -14.43 -8.10
CA MET A 199 10.77 -14.89 -8.75
C MET A 199 10.68 -14.90 -10.28
N LYS A 200 9.51 -15.12 -10.87
CA LYS A 200 9.34 -15.13 -12.34
C LYS A 200 9.05 -13.77 -12.93
N LYS A 201 8.32 -12.91 -12.21
CA LYS A 201 7.75 -11.67 -12.74
C LYS A 201 8.40 -10.41 -12.20
N ARG A 202 9.15 -10.51 -11.10
CA ARG A 202 9.70 -9.36 -10.37
C ARG A 202 11.20 -9.46 -10.08
N SER A 203 11.87 -10.53 -10.52
CA SER A 203 13.29 -10.73 -10.29
C SER A 203 14.16 -9.95 -11.30
N ILE A 204 15.31 -9.50 -10.82
CA ILE A 204 16.39 -8.88 -11.58
C ILE A 204 17.67 -9.65 -11.25
N LYS A 205 18.35 -10.11 -12.30
CA LYS A 205 19.67 -10.72 -12.19
C LYS A 205 20.73 -9.65 -12.45
N LEU A 206 21.55 -9.37 -11.44
CA LEU A 206 22.68 -8.45 -11.53
C LEU A 206 23.87 -9.09 -12.26
N ASP A 207 24.85 -8.27 -12.62
CA ASP A 207 26.03 -8.69 -13.41
C ASP A 207 26.81 -9.85 -12.76
N ASP A 208 26.87 -9.89 -11.43
CA ASP A 208 27.55 -10.95 -10.67
C ASP A 208 26.70 -12.22 -10.47
N GLY A 209 25.51 -12.26 -11.07
CA GLY A 209 24.55 -13.35 -10.93
C GLY A 209 23.64 -13.27 -9.72
N THR A 210 23.82 -12.28 -8.84
CA THR A 210 22.90 -12.04 -7.70
C THR A 210 21.49 -11.79 -8.20
N ILE A 211 20.50 -12.38 -7.53
CA ILE A 211 19.08 -12.16 -7.83
C ILE A 211 18.44 -11.39 -6.68
N LEU A 212 17.83 -10.26 -7.01
CA LEU A 212 16.99 -9.46 -6.13
C LEU A 212 15.70 -9.12 -6.88
N ASN A 213 14.72 -8.55 -6.18
CA ASN A 213 13.42 -8.24 -6.76
C ASN A 213 13.15 -6.74 -6.76
N ARG A 214 12.33 -6.30 -7.72
CA ARG A 214 11.80 -4.95 -7.85
C ARG A 214 10.28 -4.96 -7.87
N TYR A 215 9.66 -3.82 -7.57
CA TYR A 215 8.26 -3.61 -7.92
C TYR A 215 8.11 -3.36 -9.43
N TYR A 216 7.00 -3.84 -10.00
CA TYR A 216 6.70 -3.76 -11.43
C TYR A 216 5.20 -3.93 -11.68
N ASP A 217 4.69 -3.50 -12.84
CA ASP A 217 3.31 -3.75 -13.25
C ASP A 217 3.32 -4.35 -14.68
N ASP A 218 2.58 -5.44 -14.88
CA ASP A 218 2.50 -6.13 -16.17
C ASP A 218 1.72 -5.29 -17.21
N LEU A 219 0.92 -4.30 -16.77
CA LEU A 219 0.21 -3.30 -17.58
C LEU A 219 1.01 -1.99 -17.75
N ASN A 220 2.33 -2.11 -17.84
CA ASN A 220 3.31 -1.01 -17.84
C ASN A 220 3.21 0.03 -18.97
N SER A 221 2.48 -0.24 -20.05
CA SER A 221 2.43 0.63 -21.23
C SER A 221 1.26 1.63 -21.23
N ARG A 222 0.40 1.61 -20.20
CA ARG A 222 -0.80 2.46 -20.13
C ARG A 222 -0.95 3.15 -18.77
N PRO A 223 -1.64 4.30 -18.66
CA PRO A 223 -1.94 4.94 -17.39
C PRO A 223 -2.79 4.06 -16.47
N ARG A 224 -2.71 4.24 -15.15
CA ARG A 224 -3.59 3.64 -14.14
C ARG A 224 -5.04 4.01 -14.40
N SER A 225 -5.96 3.06 -14.34
CA SER A 225 -7.38 3.35 -14.61
C SER A 225 -7.95 4.27 -13.53
N GLU A 226 -7.60 4.00 -12.27
CA GLU A 226 -8.03 4.73 -11.08
C GLU A 226 -7.40 6.12 -10.90
N ALA A 227 -6.41 6.46 -11.72
CA ALA A 227 -5.69 7.74 -11.74
C ALA A 227 -5.35 8.15 -13.19
N PHE A 228 -6.29 7.92 -14.10
CA PHE A 228 -6.04 7.97 -15.54
C PHE A 228 -5.62 9.35 -16.03
N ILE A 229 -6.34 10.39 -15.61
CA ILE A 229 -6.06 11.74 -16.07
C ILE A 229 -4.76 12.27 -15.46
N GLU A 230 -4.51 11.94 -14.19
CA GLU A 230 -3.29 12.29 -13.46
C GLU A 230 -2.05 11.71 -14.16
N ASP A 231 -2.06 10.41 -14.48
CA ASP A 231 -0.97 9.74 -15.18
C ASP A 231 -0.76 10.32 -16.59
N ILE A 232 -1.85 10.57 -17.34
CA ILE A 232 -1.79 11.16 -18.69
C ILE A 232 -1.17 12.56 -18.66
N GLU A 233 -1.56 13.41 -17.71
CA GLU A 233 -1.01 14.76 -17.55
C GLU A 233 0.50 14.73 -17.28
N ILE A 234 0.98 13.79 -16.45
CA ILE A 234 2.42 13.59 -16.20
C ILE A 234 3.13 13.10 -17.48
N GLY A 235 2.59 12.08 -18.15
CA GLY A 235 3.19 11.53 -19.37
C GLY A 235 3.31 12.54 -20.51
N HIS A 236 2.31 13.40 -20.66
CA HIS A 236 2.34 14.50 -21.63
C HIS A 236 3.36 15.58 -21.28
N LYS A 237 3.50 15.94 -19.99
CA LYS A 237 4.47 16.95 -19.52
C LYS A 237 5.90 16.64 -19.98
N ILE A 238 6.27 15.35 -20.01
CA ILE A 238 7.63 14.91 -20.37
C ILE A 238 7.73 14.25 -21.76
N ASN A 239 6.61 14.15 -22.48
CA ASN A 239 6.51 13.47 -23.78
C ASN A 239 7.11 12.05 -23.76
N ASN A 240 6.86 11.28 -22.69
CA ASN A 240 7.43 9.95 -22.48
C ASN A 240 6.44 9.00 -21.81
N THR A 241 5.90 8.06 -22.59
CA THR A 241 4.95 7.05 -22.10
C THR A 241 5.60 5.97 -21.24
N ASN A 242 6.93 5.85 -21.22
CA ASN A 242 7.61 4.91 -20.32
C ASN A 242 7.39 5.28 -18.85
N ILE A 243 6.94 6.49 -18.51
CA ILE A 243 6.68 6.88 -17.12
C ILE A 243 5.62 6.01 -16.44
N TYR A 244 4.66 5.46 -17.20
CA TYR A 244 3.57 4.65 -16.66
C TYR A 244 4.08 3.40 -15.93
N ILE A 245 5.20 2.81 -16.36
CA ILE A 245 5.82 1.68 -15.68
C ILE A 245 6.24 2.03 -14.26
N HIS A 246 6.76 3.24 -14.07
CA HIS A 246 7.32 3.70 -12.81
C HIS A 246 6.19 4.13 -11.87
N LEU A 247 5.19 4.86 -12.38
CA LEU A 247 4.00 5.22 -11.62
C LEU A 247 3.25 3.97 -11.11
N ARG A 248 3.04 2.99 -11.99
CA ARG A 248 2.39 1.73 -11.62
C ARG A 248 3.23 0.87 -10.68
N ALA A 249 4.54 0.82 -10.87
CA ALA A 249 5.45 0.11 -9.95
C ALA A 249 5.44 0.75 -8.55
N ALA A 250 5.32 2.07 -8.43
CA ALA A 250 5.14 2.72 -7.11
C ALA A 250 3.80 2.38 -6.46
N ALA A 251 2.73 2.19 -7.24
CA ALA A 251 1.49 1.66 -6.70
C ALA A 251 1.63 0.20 -6.22
N GLU A 252 2.41 -0.65 -6.91
CA GLU A 252 2.75 -2.00 -6.40
C GLU A 252 3.60 -1.94 -5.12
N SER A 253 4.44 -0.92 -4.97
CA SER A 253 5.24 -0.76 -3.75
C SER A 253 4.41 -0.36 -2.53
N GLY A 254 3.17 0.11 -2.73
CA GLY A 254 2.35 0.74 -1.69
C GLY A 254 2.85 2.12 -1.27
N TRP A 255 3.82 2.71 -1.99
CA TRP A 255 4.40 4.03 -1.69
C TRP A 255 4.20 4.97 -2.89
N ASP A 256 2.96 5.09 -3.35
CA ASP A 256 2.48 5.95 -4.43
C ASP A 256 2.00 7.31 -3.86
N PHE A 257 2.75 8.40 -3.94
CA PHE A 257 4.14 8.49 -4.38
C PHE A 257 5.05 8.96 -3.26
N SER A 258 6.36 8.87 -3.52
CA SER A 258 7.44 9.20 -2.60
C SER A 258 8.68 9.66 -3.38
N SER A 259 9.42 10.60 -2.78
CA SER A 259 10.77 10.99 -3.19
C SER A 259 11.73 9.80 -3.21
N ARG A 260 11.42 8.72 -2.47
CA ARG A 260 12.13 7.43 -2.50
C ARG A 260 12.35 6.92 -3.93
N TRP A 261 11.43 7.21 -4.83
CA TRP A 261 11.44 6.73 -6.21
C TRP A 261 11.89 7.77 -7.23
N MET A 262 12.17 9.00 -6.82
CA MET A 262 12.33 10.16 -7.71
C MET A 262 13.80 10.57 -7.79
N GLU A 263 14.27 10.96 -8.97
CA GLU A 263 15.62 11.53 -9.10
C GLU A 263 15.69 12.98 -8.57
N ASP A 264 14.59 13.72 -8.71
CA ASP A 264 14.36 15.02 -8.08
C ASP A 264 13.15 14.91 -7.14
N GLU A 265 13.36 15.12 -5.85
CA GLU A 265 12.31 15.04 -4.81
C GLU A 265 11.13 16.00 -5.04
N ASN A 266 11.28 17.01 -5.90
CA ASN A 266 10.24 18.00 -6.20
C ASN A 266 9.43 17.69 -7.46
N ASP A 267 9.87 16.76 -8.31
CA ASP A 267 9.23 16.49 -9.59
C ASP A 267 8.95 15.00 -9.80
N LEU A 268 7.68 14.62 -9.62
CA LEU A 268 7.19 13.26 -9.81
C LEU A 268 7.48 12.73 -11.23
N SER A 269 7.66 13.61 -12.22
CA SER A 269 8.01 13.18 -13.58
C SER A 269 9.40 12.53 -13.70
N THR A 270 10.22 12.61 -12.64
CA THR A 270 11.52 11.95 -12.51
C THR A 270 11.46 10.59 -11.81
N ILE A 271 10.26 10.02 -11.63
CA ILE A 271 10.07 8.73 -10.97
C ILE A 271 10.70 7.59 -11.78
N ILE A 272 11.48 6.74 -11.09
CA ILE A 272 12.24 5.63 -11.67
C ILE A 272 12.02 4.31 -10.90
N THR A 273 10.86 4.10 -10.27
CA THR A 273 10.60 2.96 -9.36
C THR A 273 11.00 1.60 -9.93
N ALA A 274 10.62 1.28 -11.17
CA ALA A 274 11.01 0.04 -11.84
C ALA A 274 12.53 -0.15 -12.04
N ASN A 275 13.38 0.86 -11.82
CA ASN A 275 14.84 0.76 -11.87
C ASN A 275 15.47 0.53 -10.48
N ILE A 276 14.65 0.49 -9.43
CA ILE A 276 15.10 0.39 -8.05
C ILE A 276 14.84 -1.02 -7.52
N LEU A 277 15.82 -1.60 -6.85
CA LEU A 277 15.71 -2.80 -6.01
C LEU A 277 15.40 -2.34 -4.58
N PRO A 278 14.15 -2.50 -4.10
CA PRO A 278 13.73 -1.96 -2.81
C PRO A 278 14.18 -2.83 -1.64
N VAL A 279 14.65 -2.23 -0.56
CA VAL A 279 15.10 -2.96 0.63
C VAL A 279 13.95 -3.69 1.32
N ASP A 280 12.79 -3.03 1.47
CA ASP A 280 11.58 -3.61 2.07
C ASP A 280 11.10 -4.85 1.33
N LEU A 281 10.95 -4.80 -0.01
CA LEU A 281 10.54 -5.95 -0.81
C LEU A 281 11.47 -7.15 -0.61
N ASN A 282 12.78 -6.92 -0.67
CA ASN A 282 13.75 -8.01 -0.56
C ASN A 282 13.81 -8.57 0.86
N CYS A 283 13.57 -7.75 1.89
CA CYS A 283 13.40 -8.24 3.26
C CYS A 283 12.13 -9.10 3.42
N LEU A 284 11.00 -8.71 2.80
CA LEU A 284 9.77 -9.50 2.83
C LEU A 284 9.92 -10.84 2.10
N LEU A 285 10.63 -10.86 0.97
CA LEU A 285 10.92 -12.10 0.26
C LEU A 285 11.88 -13.01 1.01
N TYR A 286 12.84 -12.45 1.76
CA TYR A 286 13.67 -13.23 2.68
C TYR A 286 12.82 -13.93 3.74
N HIS A 287 11.84 -13.23 4.30
CA HIS A 287 10.90 -13.81 5.25
C HIS A 287 10.03 -14.92 4.63
N LEU A 288 9.54 -14.70 3.41
CA LEU A 288 8.80 -15.72 2.66
C LEU A 288 9.65 -16.96 2.37
N GLU A 289 10.93 -16.79 2.00
CA GLU A 289 11.86 -17.91 1.79
C GLU A 289 12.08 -18.72 3.07
N LEU A 290 12.28 -18.05 4.22
CA LEU A 290 12.35 -18.73 5.51
C LEU A 290 11.06 -19.48 5.84
N SER A 291 9.91 -18.87 5.60
CA SER A 291 8.59 -19.47 5.83
C SER A 291 8.37 -20.74 5.00
N LEU A 292 8.99 -20.83 3.81
CA LEU A 292 8.95 -21.98 2.91
C LEU A 292 10.04 -23.02 3.20
N GLY A 293 10.98 -22.74 4.12
CA GLY A 293 12.15 -23.58 4.38
C GLY A 293 13.24 -23.50 3.31
N LYS A 294 13.24 -22.46 2.47
CA LYS A 294 14.24 -22.19 1.42
C LYS A 294 15.47 -21.49 2.00
N THR A 295 16.18 -22.18 2.89
CA THR A 295 17.26 -21.59 3.69
C THR A 295 18.45 -21.12 2.86
N ILE A 296 18.74 -21.79 1.74
CA ILE A 296 19.84 -21.41 0.84
C ILE A 296 19.50 -20.11 0.10
N GLU A 297 18.30 -20.01 -0.46
CA GLU A 297 17.79 -18.83 -1.14
C GLU A 297 17.71 -17.64 -0.18
N ALA A 298 17.18 -17.86 1.03
CA ALA A 298 17.15 -16.85 2.08
C ALA A 298 18.55 -16.34 2.44
N GLU A 299 19.53 -17.22 2.59
CA GLU A 299 20.91 -16.81 2.90
C GLU A 299 21.55 -16.02 1.75
N HIS A 300 21.36 -16.44 0.49
CA HIS A 300 21.82 -15.66 -0.66
C HIS A 300 21.18 -14.27 -0.71
N ARG A 301 19.88 -14.17 -0.42
CA ARG A 301 19.18 -12.88 -0.38
C ARG A 301 19.67 -12.01 0.77
N ARG A 302 19.89 -12.59 1.95
CA ARG A 302 20.47 -11.90 3.11
C ARG A 302 21.83 -11.29 2.75
N GLN A 303 22.70 -12.06 2.10
CA GLN A 303 24.01 -11.59 1.62
C GLN A 303 23.87 -10.48 0.56
N ALA A 304 22.91 -10.61 -0.35
CA ALA A 304 22.63 -9.59 -1.36
C ALA A 304 22.15 -8.26 -0.74
N ILE A 305 21.23 -8.31 0.23
CA ILE A 305 20.78 -7.13 0.99
C ILE A 305 21.97 -6.48 1.69
N GLN A 306 22.81 -7.28 2.36
CA GLN A 306 24.02 -6.78 3.02
C GLN A 306 25.01 -6.12 2.06
N LYS A 307 25.15 -6.64 0.84
CA LYS A 307 26.07 -6.12 -0.17
C LYS A 307 25.57 -4.85 -0.86
N TYR A 308 24.30 -4.82 -1.27
CA TYR A 308 23.77 -3.80 -2.17
C TYR A 308 23.01 -2.69 -1.44
N MET A 309 22.44 -2.99 -0.28
CA MET A 309 21.51 -2.08 0.41
C MET A 309 22.10 -1.47 1.68
N TRP A 310 23.17 -2.03 2.25
CA TRP A 310 23.86 -1.40 3.38
C TRP A 310 24.79 -0.27 2.92
N SER A 311 24.59 0.95 3.42
CA SER A 311 25.48 2.08 3.17
C SER A 311 26.45 2.28 4.34
N ASN A 312 27.76 2.15 4.08
CA ASN A 312 28.79 2.52 5.05
C ASN A 312 28.95 4.04 5.20
N GLU A 313 28.49 4.83 4.25
CA GLU A 313 28.53 6.29 4.36
C GLU A 313 27.45 6.78 5.32
N PHE A 314 26.21 6.34 5.11
CA PHE A 314 25.07 6.75 5.93
C PHE A 314 24.87 5.89 7.18
N GLN A 315 25.56 4.75 7.28
CA GLN A 315 25.36 3.74 8.33
C GLN A 315 23.87 3.34 8.42
N PHE A 316 23.28 3.10 7.26
CA PHE A 316 21.84 2.90 7.08
C PHE A 316 21.54 1.98 5.89
N PHE A 317 20.39 1.30 5.90
CA PHE A 317 19.94 0.51 4.75
C PHE A 317 19.12 1.35 3.76
N MET A 318 19.47 1.25 2.49
CA MET A 318 18.92 2.06 1.39
C MET A 318 18.56 1.17 0.20
N ASP A 319 17.70 1.67 -0.68
CA ASP A 319 17.41 0.97 -1.92
C ASP A 319 18.58 1.07 -2.92
N TYR A 320 18.64 0.15 -3.87
CA TYR A 320 19.70 0.10 -4.89
C TYR A 320 19.16 0.36 -6.30
N ASP A 321 19.66 1.39 -6.98
CA ASP A 321 19.38 1.63 -8.40
C ASP A 321 20.31 0.74 -9.23
N PHE A 322 19.75 -0.31 -9.84
CA PHE A 322 20.53 -1.29 -10.59
C PHE A 322 20.93 -0.81 -11.99
N ILE A 323 20.31 0.26 -12.49
CA ILE A 323 20.69 0.90 -13.76
C ILE A 323 21.91 1.78 -13.55
N LYS A 324 21.91 2.61 -12.50
CA LYS A 324 23.05 3.46 -12.12
C LYS A 324 24.12 2.73 -11.31
N LYS A 325 23.83 1.51 -10.88
CA LYS A 325 24.70 0.64 -10.07
C LYS A 325 25.16 1.29 -8.77
N LYS A 326 24.26 2.02 -8.10
CA LYS A 326 24.53 2.70 -6.84
C LYS A 326 23.31 2.71 -5.94
N GLN A 327 23.53 2.95 -4.65
CA GLN A 327 22.44 3.20 -3.71
C GLN A 327 21.70 4.48 -4.09
N THR A 328 20.41 4.50 -3.81
CA THR A 328 19.57 5.71 -3.90
C THR A 328 20.03 6.74 -2.86
N ASN A 329 19.60 8.00 -2.99
CA ASN A 329 20.07 9.09 -2.13
C ASN A 329 19.09 9.45 -1.00
N CYS A 330 17.93 8.78 -0.92
CA CYS A 330 16.87 9.13 0.03
C CYS A 330 16.88 8.14 1.21
N LEU A 331 17.08 8.66 2.43
CA LEU A 331 16.88 7.86 3.64
C LEU A 331 15.39 7.76 3.94
N THR A 332 14.89 6.52 4.08
CA THR A 332 13.47 6.22 4.31
C THR A 332 13.30 5.20 5.42
N LEU A 333 12.09 5.13 6.01
CA LEU A 333 11.78 4.10 7.02
C LEU A 333 11.80 2.66 6.48
N ALA A 334 11.93 2.45 5.16
CA ALA A 334 12.17 1.10 4.61
C ALA A 334 13.50 0.50 5.12
N GLY A 335 14.46 1.34 5.51
CA GLY A 335 15.72 0.91 6.13
C GLY A 335 15.57 0.20 7.48
N LEU A 336 14.37 0.18 8.07
CA LEU A 336 14.05 -0.60 9.28
C LEU A 336 13.65 -2.05 9.00
N PHE A 337 13.27 -2.41 7.77
CA PHE A 337 12.88 -3.79 7.44
C PHE A 337 13.99 -4.81 7.73
N PRO A 338 15.27 -4.55 7.44
CA PRO A 338 16.36 -5.44 7.82
C PRO A 338 16.47 -5.69 9.33
N LEU A 339 16.13 -4.71 10.18
CA LEU A 339 16.13 -4.86 11.63
C LEU A 339 14.90 -5.66 12.08
N TRP A 340 13.72 -5.27 11.59
CA TRP A 340 12.46 -5.90 11.93
C TRP A 340 12.44 -7.41 11.60
N LEU A 341 12.98 -7.79 10.45
CA LEU A 341 13.06 -9.17 9.97
C LEU A 341 14.41 -9.85 10.26
N LYS A 342 15.20 -9.29 11.20
CA LYS A 342 16.43 -9.89 11.75
C LYS A 342 17.52 -10.25 10.71
N ILE A 343 17.64 -9.43 9.66
CA ILE A 343 18.67 -9.52 8.62
C ILE A 343 19.94 -8.76 9.01
N SER A 344 19.79 -7.63 9.71
CA SER A 344 20.89 -6.78 10.15
C SER A 344 21.73 -7.42 11.25
N THR A 345 23.02 -7.09 11.30
CA THR A 345 23.84 -7.39 12.49
C THR A 345 23.42 -6.50 13.67
N SER A 346 23.85 -6.84 14.88
CA SER A 346 23.57 -6.01 16.07
C SER A 346 24.14 -4.60 15.95
N ASP A 347 25.33 -4.44 15.36
CA ASP A 347 25.96 -3.12 15.18
C ASP A 347 25.24 -2.28 14.14
N GLN A 348 24.85 -2.88 13.00
CA GLN A 348 24.01 -2.21 12.00
C GLN A 348 22.67 -1.78 12.59
N ALA A 349 22.04 -2.63 13.41
CA ALA A 349 20.79 -2.30 14.06
C ALA A 349 20.92 -1.06 14.97
N LYS A 350 22.00 -0.98 15.76
CA LYS A 350 22.29 0.19 16.61
C LYS A 350 22.58 1.45 15.79
N GLN A 351 23.26 1.32 14.65
CA GLN A 351 23.56 2.44 13.76
C GLN A 351 22.29 2.98 13.10
N VAL A 352 21.44 2.09 12.58
CA VAL A 352 20.13 2.46 12.05
C VAL A 352 19.28 3.11 13.13
N ALA A 353 19.23 2.54 14.34
CA ALA A 353 18.49 3.11 15.46
C ALA A 353 18.94 4.54 15.82
N TYR A 354 20.26 4.79 15.82
CA TYR A 354 20.81 6.13 16.00
C TYR A 354 20.35 7.12 14.91
N GLN A 355 20.32 6.68 13.64
CA GLN A 355 19.79 7.51 12.55
C GLN A 355 18.28 7.76 12.69
N ILE A 356 17.50 6.77 13.13
CA ILE A 356 16.06 6.93 13.39
C ILE A 356 15.83 8.00 14.46
N GLU A 357 16.54 7.93 15.58
CA GLU A 357 16.43 8.94 16.65
C GLU A 357 16.84 10.33 16.17
N SER A 358 17.92 10.42 15.38
CA SER A 358 18.52 11.69 14.99
C SER A 358 17.81 12.40 13.84
N LEU A 359 17.28 11.66 12.88
CA LEU A 359 16.78 12.21 11.61
C LEU A 359 15.27 12.05 11.43
N PHE A 360 14.68 10.99 11.97
CA PHE A 360 13.30 10.61 11.68
C PHE A 360 12.31 10.92 12.79
N LEU A 361 12.76 11.03 14.04
CA LEU A 361 11.88 11.18 15.20
C LEU A 361 11.44 12.64 15.44
N TYR A 362 10.14 12.87 15.39
CA TYR A 362 9.48 14.14 15.70
C TYR A 362 8.41 13.95 16.79
N ASP A 363 7.73 15.04 17.18
CA ASP A 363 6.79 15.06 18.30
C ASP A 363 5.60 14.11 18.12
N GLY A 364 5.21 13.84 16.88
CA GLY A 364 4.11 12.96 16.53
C GLY A 364 4.50 11.53 16.14
N GLY A 365 5.79 11.18 16.16
CA GLY A 365 6.29 9.89 15.68
C GLY A 365 7.36 10.07 14.60
N LEU A 366 7.46 9.12 13.67
CA LEU A 366 8.51 9.10 12.65
C LEU A 366 8.03 9.64 11.31
N ILE A 367 8.81 10.53 10.69
CA ILE A 367 8.60 10.94 9.29
C ILE A 367 8.92 9.78 8.35
N THR A 368 8.29 9.73 7.19
CA THR A 368 8.46 8.61 6.23
C THR A 368 9.81 8.63 5.52
N THR A 369 10.25 9.82 5.12
CA THR A 369 11.53 10.09 4.44
C THR A 369 12.14 11.37 4.98
N THR A 370 13.43 11.56 4.72
CA THR A 370 14.16 12.80 5.09
C THR A 370 13.98 13.95 4.09
N SER A 371 13.20 13.75 3.02
CA SER A 371 13.01 14.65 1.89
C SER A 371 12.01 15.78 2.19
N LYS A 372 12.50 16.91 2.70
CA LYS A 372 11.65 17.99 3.23
C LYS A 372 10.92 18.82 2.16
N ASN A 373 11.37 18.80 0.91
CA ASN A 373 10.78 19.61 -0.15
C ASN A 373 9.73 18.85 -0.97
N SER A 374 9.72 17.52 -0.88
CA SER A 374 8.70 16.70 -1.54
C SER A 374 7.30 17.09 -1.09
N ARG A 375 6.36 17.01 -2.03
CA ARG A 375 4.92 17.21 -1.80
C ARG A 375 4.13 15.90 -1.91
N GLN A 376 4.82 14.77 -2.04
CA GLN A 376 4.18 13.46 -2.12
C GLN A 376 3.77 12.97 -0.73
N GLN A 377 2.82 12.03 -0.68
CA GLN A 377 2.21 11.61 0.58
C GLN A 377 3.10 10.67 1.40
N TRP A 378 3.94 9.86 0.76
CA TRP A 378 4.89 8.96 1.43
C TRP A 378 6.24 9.66 1.64
N ASP A 379 6.22 10.88 2.19
CA ASP A 379 7.39 11.70 2.49
C ASP A 379 7.18 12.53 3.76
N TYR A 380 8.23 13.25 4.18
CA TYR A 380 8.11 14.33 5.15
C TYR A 380 6.95 15.30 4.78
N PRO A 381 6.12 15.76 5.73
CA PRO A 381 6.17 15.51 7.17
C PRO A 381 5.29 14.34 7.64
N ASN A 382 4.79 13.50 6.71
CA ASN A 382 3.81 12.48 7.04
C ASN A 382 4.44 11.26 7.72
N GLY A 383 3.72 10.71 8.68
CA GLY A 383 3.95 9.39 9.28
C GLY A 383 2.76 8.46 9.03
N TRP A 384 3.07 7.18 8.82
CA TRP A 384 2.10 6.13 8.47
C TRP A 384 2.14 4.99 9.47
N ALA A 385 0.96 4.55 9.93
CA ALA A 385 0.82 3.52 10.98
C ALA A 385 1.69 2.27 10.75
N PRO A 386 1.73 1.66 9.54
CA PRO A 386 2.62 0.54 9.25
C PRO A 386 4.09 0.77 9.64
N LEU A 387 4.62 1.93 9.28
CA LEU A 387 6.04 2.24 9.45
C LEU A 387 6.38 2.57 10.89
N GLN A 388 5.43 3.14 11.65
CA GLN A 388 5.59 3.32 13.10
C GLN A 388 5.63 1.97 13.82
N TYR A 389 4.76 1.03 13.41
CA TYR A 389 4.74 -0.32 13.97
C TYR A 389 6.03 -1.08 13.67
N ILE A 390 6.48 -1.06 12.41
CA ILE A 390 7.75 -1.69 12.01
C ILE A 390 8.92 -1.10 12.79
N ALA A 391 8.99 0.23 12.93
CA ALA A 391 10.03 0.89 13.72
C ALA A 391 10.00 0.46 15.19
N TYR A 392 8.82 0.46 15.80
CA TYR A 392 8.64 0.03 17.18
C TYR A 392 9.12 -1.41 17.38
N CYS A 393 8.68 -2.34 16.53
CA CYS A 393 9.10 -3.75 16.60
C CYS A 393 10.59 -3.94 16.32
N ALA A 394 11.16 -3.22 15.34
CA ALA A 394 12.59 -3.27 15.03
C ALA A 394 13.45 -2.80 16.21
N LEU A 395 13.08 -1.69 16.84
CA LEU A 395 13.84 -1.07 17.91
C LEU A 395 13.67 -1.78 19.25
N LEU A 396 12.51 -2.38 19.54
CA LEU A 396 12.36 -3.28 20.69
C LEU A 396 13.31 -4.48 20.65
N GLN A 397 13.67 -4.93 19.43
CA GLN A 397 14.60 -6.03 19.23
C GLN A 397 16.07 -5.55 19.15
N THR A 398 16.31 -4.24 19.20
CA THR A 398 17.64 -3.65 19.07
C THR A 398 18.20 -3.36 20.47
N PRO A 399 19.30 -4.03 20.89
CA PRO A 399 19.80 -3.89 22.26
C PRO A 399 20.15 -2.45 22.63
N GLY A 400 19.54 -1.94 23.71
CA GLY A 400 19.76 -0.59 24.24
C GLY A 400 18.87 0.50 23.66
N TYR A 401 17.92 0.14 22.77
CA TYR A 401 17.00 1.07 22.12
C TYR A 401 15.53 0.84 22.48
N GLU A 402 15.25 0.05 23.50
CA GLU A 402 13.90 -0.23 24.00
C GLU A 402 13.19 1.07 24.43
N LYS A 403 13.92 2.00 25.03
CA LYS A 403 13.40 3.34 25.41
C LYS A 403 13.02 4.18 24.19
N LEU A 404 13.80 4.12 23.11
CA LEU A 404 13.49 4.80 21.86
C LEU A 404 12.22 4.21 21.23
N ALA A 405 12.10 2.87 21.22
CA ALA A 405 10.90 2.18 20.76
C ALA A 405 9.65 2.65 21.54
N CYS A 406 9.72 2.68 22.87
CA CYS A 406 8.64 3.18 23.72
C CYS A 406 8.31 4.66 23.44
N THR A 407 9.31 5.49 23.16
CA THR A 407 9.12 6.91 22.82
C THR A 407 8.36 7.06 21.50
N ILE A 408 8.73 6.29 20.46
CA ILE A 408 8.04 6.28 19.16
C ILE A 408 6.58 5.88 19.33
N ARG A 409 6.33 4.77 20.05
CA ARG A 409 4.98 4.30 20.37
C ARG A 409 4.15 5.38 21.07
N GLN A 410 4.69 5.98 22.14
CA GLN A 410 4.00 7.01 22.91
C GLN A 410 3.65 8.23 22.05
N ARG A 411 4.61 8.76 21.29
CA ARG A 411 4.39 9.94 20.44
C ARG A 411 3.34 9.69 19.36
N TRP A 412 3.41 8.54 18.70
CA TRP A 412 2.42 8.14 17.69
C TRP A 412 1.02 8.00 18.29
N MET A 413 0.88 7.26 19.39
CA MET A 413 -0.42 7.04 20.04
C MET A 413 -1.00 8.36 20.57
N SER A 414 -0.20 9.22 21.21
CA SER A 414 -0.65 10.54 21.66
C SER A 414 -1.11 11.43 20.51
N LEU A 415 -0.45 11.33 19.33
CA LEU A 415 -0.91 12.03 18.14
C LEU A 415 -2.27 11.50 17.67
N ASN A 416 -2.45 10.18 17.59
CA ASN A 416 -3.72 9.57 17.21
C ASN A 416 -4.85 9.98 18.17
N GLU A 417 -4.62 9.88 19.49
CA GLU A 417 -5.57 10.26 20.53
C GLU A 417 -5.98 11.73 20.45
N ARG A 418 -5.02 12.64 20.21
CA ARG A 418 -5.30 14.07 20.08
C ARG A 418 -6.16 14.37 18.85
N VAL A 419 -5.79 13.86 17.68
CA VAL A 419 -6.58 14.03 16.45
C VAL A 419 -7.96 13.40 16.59
N PHE A 420 -8.05 12.23 17.20
CA PHE A 420 -9.32 11.57 17.47
C PHE A 420 -10.21 12.43 18.38
N LYS A 421 -9.65 13.03 19.43
CA LYS A 421 -10.38 13.96 20.30
C LYS A 421 -10.88 15.21 19.56
N GLU A 422 -10.13 15.69 18.57
CA GLU A 422 -10.48 16.87 17.77
C GLU A 422 -11.52 16.57 16.68
N THR A 423 -11.47 15.38 16.09
CA THR A 423 -12.20 15.06 14.84
C THR A 423 -13.25 13.96 14.98
N GLY A 424 -13.15 13.15 16.03
CA GLY A 424 -13.92 11.91 16.20
C GLY A 424 -13.47 10.75 15.29
N LYS A 425 -12.32 10.89 14.61
CA LYS A 425 -11.90 9.95 13.55
C LYS A 425 -10.44 9.54 13.66
N MET A 426 -10.16 8.35 13.14
CA MET A 426 -8.81 7.87 12.86
C MET A 426 -8.50 8.09 11.38
N MET A 427 -7.28 8.55 11.10
CA MET A 427 -6.87 8.97 9.76
C MET A 427 -5.98 7.91 9.10
N GLU A 428 -5.92 7.95 7.78
CA GLU A 428 -4.97 7.18 6.96
C GLU A 428 -3.51 7.44 7.37
N LYS A 429 -3.15 8.72 7.57
CA LYS A 429 -1.79 9.20 7.84
C LYS A 429 -1.83 10.50 8.66
N TYR A 430 -0.70 10.89 9.25
CA TYR A 430 -0.62 12.02 10.18
C TYR A 430 0.61 12.89 9.95
N ASP A 431 0.50 14.22 10.15
CA ASP A 431 1.66 15.11 10.19
C ASP A 431 2.34 14.92 11.54
N VAL A 432 3.50 14.25 11.53
CA VAL A 432 4.22 13.92 12.77
C VAL A 432 5.14 15.05 13.21
N VAL A 433 5.32 16.09 12.38
CA VAL A 433 6.20 17.23 12.64
C VAL A 433 5.42 18.36 13.26
N ASN A 434 4.32 18.77 12.62
CA ASN A 434 3.38 19.74 13.16
C ASN A 434 2.10 19.02 13.55
N ILE A 435 2.08 18.54 14.80
CA ILE A 435 0.95 17.78 15.33
C ILE A 435 -0.36 18.57 15.19
N ASN A 436 -0.35 19.90 15.27
CA ASN A 436 -1.60 20.69 15.20
C ASN A 436 -2.18 20.85 13.77
N LYS A 437 -1.65 20.15 12.77
CA LYS A 437 -2.12 20.21 11.39
C LYS A 437 -2.58 18.85 10.87
N PRO A 438 -3.60 18.82 9.99
CA PRO A 438 -3.89 17.62 9.23
C PRO A 438 -2.73 17.30 8.29
N ALA A 439 -2.48 16.00 8.07
CA ALA A 439 -1.59 15.56 7.01
C ALA A 439 -2.15 15.90 5.62
N GLY A 440 -1.27 15.92 4.62
CA GLY A 440 -1.64 16.19 3.23
C GLY A 440 -0.66 15.57 2.23
N GLY A 441 -0.67 16.09 1.00
CA GLY A 441 0.19 15.61 -0.10
C GLY A 441 -0.39 14.39 -0.84
N GLY A 442 0.18 14.10 -2.01
CA GLY A 442 -0.29 13.03 -2.90
C GLY A 442 -1.42 13.46 -3.85
N GLU A 443 -2.06 12.47 -4.48
CA GLU A 443 -3.03 12.67 -5.57
C GLU A 443 -4.51 12.71 -5.12
N TYR A 444 -4.80 12.44 -3.85
CA TYR A 444 -6.17 12.44 -3.29
C TYR A 444 -6.22 13.03 -1.88
N GLU A 445 -7.43 13.45 -1.46
CA GLU A 445 -7.68 13.97 -0.11
C GLU A 445 -7.48 12.89 0.96
N ILE A 446 -7.07 13.29 2.17
CA ILE A 446 -6.87 12.35 3.28
C ILE A 446 -8.12 11.49 3.55
N GLN A 447 -7.91 10.19 3.81
CA GLN A 447 -9.00 9.25 4.05
C GLN A 447 -9.22 8.98 5.54
N ASP A 448 -10.49 8.82 5.90
CA ASP A 448 -10.94 8.51 7.26
C ASP A 448 -11.24 7.01 7.42
N GLY A 449 -11.01 6.47 8.61
CA GLY A 449 -11.28 5.08 8.94
C GLY A 449 -10.40 4.61 10.09
N PHE A 450 -9.14 4.23 9.90
CA PHE A 450 -8.57 3.62 8.69
C PHE A 450 -7.96 2.28 9.13
N GLY A 451 -8.21 1.20 8.38
CA GLY A 451 -7.94 -0.18 8.80
C GLY A 451 -6.60 -0.41 9.49
N TRP A 452 -5.48 0.00 8.88
CA TRP A 452 -4.16 -0.18 9.46
C TRP A 452 -3.88 0.67 10.71
N THR A 453 -4.54 1.82 10.86
CA THR A 453 -4.25 2.82 11.90
C THR A 453 -4.92 2.32 13.15
N ASN A 454 -6.17 1.88 13.01
CA ASN A 454 -6.93 1.21 14.05
C ASN A 454 -6.23 -0.09 14.45
N GLY A 455 -5.74 -0.84 13.46
CA GLY A 455 -5.00 -2.08 13.65
C GLY A 455 -3.76 -1.91 14.53
N VAL A 456 -2.88 -0.99 14.11
CA VAL A 456 -1.64 -0.65 14.81
C VAL A 456 -1.91 -0.01 16.17
N TYR A 457 -2.90 0.88 16.28
CA TYR A 457 -3.26 1.52 17.55
C TYR A 457 -3.67 0.48 18.59
N LEU A 458 -4.59 -0.44 18.24
CA LEU A 458 -5.00 -1.51 19.15
C LEU A 458 -3.84 -2.45 19.50
N GLU A 459 -3.01 -2.82 18.52
CA GLU A 459 -1.83 -3.66 18.77
C GLU A 459 -0.88 -3.00 19.77
N MET A 460 -0.51 -1.73 19.52
CA MET A 460 0.34 -0.97 20.42
C MET A 460 -0.31 -0.74 21.78
N LEU A 461 -1.64 -0.54 21.86
CA LEU A 461 -2.35 -0.34 23.12
C LEU A 461 -2.24 -1.56 24.05
N TYR A 462 -2.44 -2.77 23.51
CA TYR A 462 -2.44 -4.01 24.29
C TYR A 462 -1.08 -4.70 24.41
N GLN A 463 -0.08 -4.28 23.63
CA GLN A 463 1.26 -4.80 23.76
C GLN A 463 1.84 -4.36 25.11
N LYS A 464 2.03 -5.32 26.01
CA LYS A 464 2.63 -5.08 27.33
C LYS A 464 4.03 -4.50 27.15
N THR A 465 4.20 -3.23 27.48
CA THR A 465 5.51 -2.71 27.85
C THR A 465 5.80 -3.27 29.24
N GLU A 466 6.74 -4.20 29.36
CA GLU A 466 7.33 -4.50 30.66
C GLU A 466 7.94 -3.18 31.15
N SER A 467 7.28 -2.57 32.14
CA SER A 467 7.67 -1.33 32.79
C SER A 467 8.75 -1.57 33.83
#